data_AF-A0A2T3QP67-F1
#
_entry.id   AF-A0A2T3QP67-F1
#
_cell.length_a   1.000
_cell.length_b   1.000
_cell.length_c   1.000
_cell.angle_alpha   90.00
_cell.angle_beta   90.00
_cell.angle_gamma   90.00
#
_symmetry.space_group_name_H-M   'P 1'
#
loop_
_entity.id
_entity.type
_entity.pdbx_description
1 polymer ?
#
loop_
_entity_poly.entity_id
_entity_poly.type
_entity_poly.pdbx_seq_one_letter_code
_entity_poly.pdbx_strand_id
1 'polypeptide(L)' 'MHDDVERLIKAKARRLNVSVETLKDVIADRVVASECEEDIASIVLSLSDSDIAEFTNFDKQWS' A
#
# COMPACT_ATOMS: atom_id res chain seq x y z
N MET A 1 3.97 -17.91 7.55
CA MET A 1 4.60 -16.57 7.55
C MET A 1 3.98 -15.63 6.52
N HIS A 2 3.61 -16.07 5.31
CA HIS A 2 2.90 -15.21 4.34
C HIS A 2 1.46 -14.82 4.73
N ASP A 3 0.77 -15.63 5.55
CA ASP A 3 -0.63 -15.37 5.95
C ASP A 3 -0.82 -14.10 6.80
N ASP A 4 0.21 -13.66 7.53
CA ASP A 4 0.10 -12.52 8.43
C ASP A 4 0.14 -11.19 7.67
N VAL A 5 0.98 -11.09 6.62
CA VAL A 5 1.07 -9.90 5.76
C VAL A 5 -0.24 -9.69 4.99
N GLU A 6 -0.82 -10.76 4.42
CA GLU A 6 -2.09 -10.63 3.69
C GLU A 6 -3.25 -10.22 4.62
N ARG A 7 -3.26 -10.70 5.88
CA ARG A 7 -4.21 -10.23 6.89
C ARG A 7 -4.03 -8.75 7.21
N LEU A 8 -2.79 -8.29 7.32
CA LEU A 8 -2.48 -6.86 7.53
C LEU A 8 -2.96 -6.00 6.36
N ILE A 9 -2.70 -6.41 5.12
CA ILE A 9 -3.18 -5.72 3.91
C ILE A 9 -4.71 -5.61 3.94
N LYS A 10 -5.42 -6.71 4.19
CA LYS A 10 -6.90 -6.70 4.26
C LYS A 10 -7.44 -5.84 5.40
N ALA A 11 -6.76 -5.81 6.55
CA ALA A 11 -7.15 -4.97 7.68
C ALA A 11 -6.91 -3.48 7.38
N LYS A 12 -5.76 -3.16 6.78
CA LYS A 12 -5.36 -1.80 6.43
C LYS A 12 -6.24 -1.23 5.31
N ALA A 13 -6.55 -2.02 4.28
CA ALA A 13 -7.44 -1.61 3.19
C ALA A 13 -8.83 -1.24 3.71
N ARG A 14 -9.37 -2.04 4.65
CA ARG A 14 -10.63 -1.72 5.34
C ARG A 14 -10.54 -0.45 6.18
N ARG A 15 -9.42 -0.23 6.89
CA ARG A 15 -9.20 0.96 7.71
C ARG A 15 -9.13 2.24 6.86
N LEU A 16 -8.45 2.17 5.71
CA LEU A 16 -8.27 3.28 4.77
C LEU A 16 -9.44 3.41 3.77
N ASN A 17 -10.47 2.57 3.89
CA ASN A 17 -11.63 2.54 3.01
C ASN A 17 -11.29 2.43 1.51
N VAL A 18 -10.34 1.55 1.17
CA VAL A 18 -9.93 1.26 -0.21
C VAL A 18 -10.03 -0.22 -0.55
N SER A 19 -9.98 -0.53 -1.84
CA SER A 19 -9.90 -1.92 -2.28
C SER A 19 -8.57 -2.55 -1.88
N VAL A 20 -8.57 -3.86 -1.67
CA VAL A 20 -7.34 -4.62 -1.37
C VAL A 20 -6.34 -4.51 -2.51
N GLU A 21 -6.81 -4.49 -3.77
CA GLU A 21 -5.96 -4.37 -4.95
C GLU A 21 -5.29 -2.99 -4.99
N THR A 22 -6.05 -1.90 -4.81
CA THR A 22 -5.49 -0.54 -4.73
C THR A 22 -4.41 -0.44 -3.66
N LEU A 23 -4.62 -1.05 -2.49
CA LEU A 23 -3.62 -1.02 -1.44
C LEU A 23 -2.35 -1.81 -1.84
N LYS A 24 -2.50 -2.95 -2.51
CA LYS A 24 -1.35 -3.72 -3.02
C LYS A 24 -0.55 -2.90 -4.05
N ASP A 25 -1.22 -2.16 -4.92
CA ASP A 25 -0.56 -1.32 -5.90
C ASP A 25 0.25 -0.20 -5.23
N VAL A 26 -0.32 0.44 -4.20
CA VAL A 26 0.38 1.46 -3.39
C VAL A 26 1.59 0.87 -2.66
N ILE A 27 1.45 -0.35 -2.11
CA ILE A 27 2.57 -1.06 -1.47
C ILE A 27 3.66 -1.37 -2.49
N ALA A 28 3.28 -1.87 -3.66
CA ALA A 28 4.22 -2.22 -4.72
C ALA A 28 4.99 -0.99 -5.22
N ASP A 29 4.28 0.11 -5.47
CA ASP A 29 4.89 1.38 -5.86
C ASP A 29 5.90 1.86 -4.81
N ARG A 30 5.51 1.83 -3.53
CA ARG A 30 6.40 2.21 -2.43
C ARG A 30 7.59 1.28 -2.24
N VAL A 31 7.43 -0.01 -2.46
CA VAL A 31 8.55 -0.98 -2.42
C VAL A 31 9.54 -0.71 -3.54
N VAL A 32 9.07 -0.34 -4.72
CA VAL A 32 9.94 0.00 -5.86
C VAL A 32 10.59 1.38 -5.67
N ALA A 33 9.87 2.35 -5.11
CA ALA A 33 10.34 3.71 -4.87
C ALA A 33 11.25 3.83 -3.64
N SER A 34 10.99 3.04 -2.60
CA SER A 34 11.86 2.93 -1.44
C SER A 34 13.06 2.09 -1.87
N GLU A 35 14.18 2.72 -2.20
CA GLU A 35 15.48 2.05 -2.41
C GLU A 35 16.01 1.33 -1.14
N CYS A 36 15.16 1.13 -0.13
CA CYS A 36 15.47 0.62 1.20
C CYS A 36 14.88 -0.79 1.41
N GLU A 37 15.61 -1.60 2.18
CA GLU A 37 15.23 -2.96 2.61
C GLU A 37 14.14 -2.97 3.71
N GLU A 38 13.13 -2.09 3.63
CA GLU A 38 12.02 -2.12 4.58
C GLU A 38 11.14 -3.36 4.36
N ASP A 39 10.80 -4.05 5.45
CA ASP A 39 9.89 -5.20 5.39
C ASP A 39 8.48 -4.75 4.98
N ILE A 40 7.81 -5.56 4.15
CA ILE A 40 6.48 -5.29 3.62
C ILE A 40 5.47 -5.04 4.74
N ALA A 41 5.56 -5.73 5.88
CA ALA A 41 4.67 -5.50 7.01
C ALA A 41 4.85 -4.09 7.60
N SER A 42 6.08 -3.59 7.67
CA SER A 42 6.36 -2.21 8.12
C SER A 42 5.79 -1.18 7.16
N ILE A 43 5.92 -1.42 5.84
CA ILE A 43 5.32 -0.58 4.80
C ILE A 43 3.80 -0.55 4.95
N VAL A 44 3.15 -1.71 5.03
CA VAL A 44 1.68 -1.80 5.19
C VAL A 44 1.20 -1.03 6.42
N LEU A 45 1.93 -1.12 7.53
CA LEU A 45 1.58 -0.44 8.77
C LEU A 45 1.79 1.08 8.68
N SER A 46 2.80 1.56 7.94
CA SER A 46 3.11 2.98 7.80
C SER A 46 2.20 3.73 6.82
N LEU A 47 1.54 3.02 5.88
CA LEU A 47 0.63 3.66 4.91
C LEU A 47 -0.49 4.47 5.58
N SER A 48 -0.80 5.60 4.97
CA SER A 48 -1.79 6.59 5.43
C SER A 48 -2.74 6.96 4.29
N ASP A 49 -3.81 7.69 4.63
CA ASP A 49 -4.76 8.20 3.64
C ASP A 49 -4.07 9.12 2.60
N SER A 50 -3.00 9.81 3.00
CA SER A 50 -2.20 10.65 2.11
C SER A 50 -1.49 9.84 1.03
N ASP A 51 -0.88 8.71 1.41
CA ASP A 51 -0.15 7.85 0.46
C ASP A 51 -1.09 7.28 -0.61
N ILE A 52 -2.32 6.93 -0.20
CA ILE A 52 -3.38 6.49 -1.11
C ILE A 52 -3.79 7.63 -2.07
N ALA A 53 -3.95 8.85 -1.55
CA ALA A 53 -4.34 10.01 -2.36
C ALA A 53 -3.24 10.38 -3.37
N GLU A 54 -1.97 10.31 -2.97
CA GLU A 54 -0.82 10.54 -3.85
C GLU A 54 -0.79 9.51 -4.99
N PHE A 55 -0.93 8.23 -4.67
CA PHE A 55 -1.00 7.16 -5.67
C PHE A 55 -2.17 7.35 -6.64
N THR A 56 -3.38 7.65 -6.12
CA THR A 56 -4.59 7.82 -6.95
C THR A 56 -4.48 9.05 -7.88
N ASN A 57 -3.74 10.09 -7.48
CA ASN A 57 -3.47 11.24 -8.32
C ASN A 57 -2.39 10.96 -9.37
N PHE A 58 -1.44 10.07 -9.07
CA PHE A 58 -0.43 9.63 -10.02
C PHE A 58 -1.03 8.75 -11.12
N ASP A 59 -1.87 7.77 -10.76
CA ASP A 59 -2.52 6.85 -11.70
C ASP A 59 -3.39 7.57 -12.76
N LYS A 60 -4.04 8.67 -12.36
CA LYS A 60 -4.83 9.54 -13.26
C LYS A 60 -4.01 10.32 -14.28
N GLN A 61 -2.69 10.48 -14.10
CA GLN A 61 -1.85 11.16 -15.10
C GLN A 61 -1.50 10.25 -16.29
N TRP A 62 -1.68 8.94 -16.16
CA TRP A 62 -1.29 7.95 -17.18
C TRP A 62 -2.47 7.15 -17.74
N SER A 63 -3.70 7.47 -17.30
CA SER A 63 -4.97 6.96 -17.82
C SER A 63 -5.62 7.96 -18.79
#